data_AF-A0A7L1EBP8-F1
#
_entry.id   AF-A0A7L1EBP8-F1
#
_cell.length_a   1.000
_cell.length_b   1.000
_cell.length_c   1.000
_cell.angle_alpha   90.00
_cell.angle_beta   90.00
_cell.angle_gamma   90.00
#
_symmetry.space_group_name_H-M   'P 1'
#
loop_
_entity.id
_entity.type
_entity.pdbx_description
1 polymer ?
#
loop_
_entity_poly.entity_id
_entity_poly.type
_entity_poly.pdbx_seq_one_letter_code
_entity_poly.pdbx_strand_id
1 'polypeptide(L)'
;YFGASILTGSDSFQEVDVKVERPTYNKPFLGGFRNVSTGVEFHNAGSQTKPPKRPHKGIQLFCKETQTAVEKNERQQTSNTTSTQMTKIGLYVSNMTDKLITPGKYFTAEEYHKRRLEAVIVLQKYFRRWHAGNLVQNLKEQRRLRLAREAEEELQKKREKEEKLIREYEKKLNPKTKEDFELLYHELELWMREETERINRTLSGAERKAALCALLEEETQLIACIGMHKLDANLENQQKSILHLLRKCAQPRRWKAFDGKITEMDTQSTLRGKELLEIYRSLTKEDIPKDERISLLLTVKCTVQEHECKLTQEIVALIDREIDLLSRDVKECNLEGLRKRICTLFLQYIKIPEFNPEVAGLLKVPQDPLKLYKKVYFCYSCEKYLPSTEFPVAANSRTVGRCRSCCRLDNEARQREAYLKYRLILEDLRKSELDYQDDSKIVFLVQLPDMQYLIENIWNCQSALSASSDLYDLVMVRWDKQHEWSPWNTILLTKEEADAHLKLCDLQKTYEAPFIYKMEQKHIRAKNYFAQIPVMSSFLHRSNNQANENSYK
;
A
#
# COMPACT_ATOMS: atom_id res chain seq x y z
N TYR A 1 58.81 37.55 43.26
CA TYR A 1 58.61 38.98 43.04
C TYR A 1 59.72 39.44 42.13
N PHE A 2 59.37 39.97 40.96
CA PHE A 2 60.30 40.68 40.09
C PHE A 2 59.80 42.11 40.04
N GLY A 3 60.66 43.08 40.36
CA GLY A 3 60.33 44.50 40.21
C GLY A 3 60.22 44.81 38.73
N ALA A 4 59.06 45.30 38.28
CA ALA A 4 58.86 45.79 36.93
C ALA A 4 58.68 47.30 36.99
N SER A 5 59.55 48.03 36.29
CA SER A 5 59.48 49.49 36.17
C SER A 5 58.59 49.86 34.98
N ILE A 6 57.48 50.53 35.25
CA ILE A 6 56.55 51.01 34.22
C ILE A 6 56.76 52.52 34.06
N LEU A 7 56.97 52.95 32.81
CA LEU A 7 57.18 54.35 32.47
C LEU A 7 55.81 55.05 32.39
N THR A 8 55.54 55.96 33.32
CA THR A 8 54.39 56.88 33.25
C THR A 8 54.91 58.25 32.84
N GLY A 9 54.18 58.96 31.98
CA GLY A 9 54.68 60.12 31.23
C GLY A 9 55.40 61.17 32.09
N SER A 10 56.48 61.73 31.53
CA SER A 10 57.51 62.61 32.12
C SER A 10 58.41 61.96 33.19
N ASP A 11 59.39 61.17 32.73
CA ASP A 11 60.64 60.75 33.41
C ASP A 11 60.59 60.29 34.88
N SER A 12 59.43 59.78 35.34
CA SER A 12 59.33 59.09 36.63
C SER A 12 59.03 57.60 36.45
N PHE A 13 59.90 56.74 36.99
CA PHE A 13 59.70 55.29 37.02
C PHE A 13 58.95 54.90 38.30
N GLN A 14 57.83 54.19 38.15
CA GLN A 14 57.12 53.60 39.28
C GLN A 14 57.47 52.11 39.35
N GLU A 15 58.07 51.67 40.45
CA GLU A 15 58.30 50.24 40.71
C GLU A 15 56.98 49.60 41.15
N VAL A 16 56.48 48.69 40.34
CA VAL A 16 55.29 47.89 40.67
C VAL A 16 55.75 46.49 41.03
N ASP A 17 55.39 46.06 42.24
CA ASP A 17 55.61 44.69 42.70
C ASP A 17 54.66 43.73 41.98
N VAL A 18 55.18 43.05 40.96
CA VAL A 18 54.42 42.02 40.24
C VAL A 18 54.50 40.70 41.01
N LYS A 19 53.38 40.32 41.63
CA LYS A 19 53.16 38.96 42.13
C LYS A 19 53.00 37.99 40.96
N VAL A 20 54.08 37.31 40.59
CA VAL A 20 54.03 36.17 39.67
C VAL A 20 53.58 34.95 40.46
N GLU A 21 52.30 34.64 40.41
CA GLU A 21 51.78 33.38 40.92
C GLU A 21 52.09 32.26 39.91
N ARG A 22 52.80 31.22 40.35
CA ARG A 22 52.97 30.01 39.55
C ARG A 22 51.64 29.25 39.57
N PRO A 23 50.97 29.03 38.43
CA PRO A 23 49.76 28.23 38.42
C PRO A 23 50.06 26.82 38.92
N THR A 24 49.23 26.30 39.83
CA THR A 24 49.33 24.95 40.41
C THR A 24 48.74 23.86 39.52
N TYR A 25 48.23 24.22 38.33
CA TYR A 25 47.66 23.26 37.39
C TYR A 25 48.70 22.81 36.37
N ASN A 26 48.69 21.51 36.05
CA ASN A 26 49.46 20.97 34.95
C ASN A 26 48.81 21.37 33.62
N LYS A 27 49.61 21.87 32.67
CA LYS A 27 49.11 22.17 31.32
C LYS A 27 48.61 20.88 30.65
N PRO A 28 47.44 20.89 29.99
CA PRO A 28 47.00 19.74 29.21
C PRO A 28 47.97 19.49 28.04
N PHE A 29 48.27 18.23 27.76
CA PHE A 29 49.14 17.85 26.65
C PHE A 29 48.40 18.07 25.30
N LEU A 30 48.82 19.09 24.54
CA LEU A 30 48.23 19.47 23.26
C LEU A 30 49.07 18.99 22.06
N GLY A 31 49.79 17.88 22.24
CA GLY A 31 50.82 17.43 21.33
C GLY A 31 52.14 18.20 21.49
N GLY A 32 53.17 17.70 20.83
CA GLY A 32 54.53 18.21 20.97
C GLY A 32 55.53 17.33 20.22
N PHE A 33 56.80 17.73 20.28
CA PHE A 33 57.89 17.00 19.65
C PHE A 33 58.87 16.53 20.71
N ARG A 34 59.28 15.26 20.64
CA ARG A 34 60.33 14.71 21.47
C ARG A 34 61.61 14.62 20.67
N ASN A 35 62.67 15.24 21.16
CA ASN A 35 63.99 15.06 20.56
C ASN A 35 64.49 13.65 20.89
N VAL A 36 64.76 12.85 19.86
CA VAL A 36 65.13 11.43 20.01
C VAL A 36 66.51 11.26 20.65
N SER A 37 67.44 12.20 20.44
CA SER A 37 68.81 12.09 20.97
C SER A 37 68.96 12.61 22.40
N THR A 38 68.29 13.72 22.75
CA THR A 38 68.38 14.32 24.09
C THR A 38 67.23 13.91 25.00
N GLY A 39 66.17 13.31 24.45
CA GLY A 39 64.99 12.88 25.20
C GLY A 39 64.07 14.02 25.65
N VAL A 40 64.44 15.28 25.41
CA VAL A 40 63.69 16.46 25.84
C VAL A 40 62.38 16.60 25.04
N GLU A 41 61.29 16.84 25.76
CA GLU A 41 59.94 16.99 25.20
C GLU A 41 59.56 18.47 25.11
N PHE A 42 59.19 18.92 23.91
CA PHE A 42 58.66 20.25 23.65
C PHE A 42 57.15 20.17 23.48
N HIS A 43 56.40 20.75 24.41
CA HIS A 43 54.94 20.78 24.34
C HIS A 43 54.43 22.02 23.61
N ASN A 44 53.42 21.85 22.76
CA ASN A 44 52.76 22.96 22.10
C ASN A 44 52.03 23.84 23.14
N ALA A 45 52.19 25.16 23.04
CA ALA A 45 51.47 26.11 23.88
C ALA A 45 50.14 26.51 23.22
N GLY A 46 49.02 26.29 23.92
CA GLY A 46 47.72 26.82 23.48
C GLY A 46 47.55 28.29 23.88
N SER A 47 47.27 29.18 22.92
CA SER A 47 47.10 30.62 23.14
C SER A 47 45.65 31.12 23.08
N GLN A 48 44.65 30.22 22.94
CA GLN A 48 43.25 30.65 22.84
C GLN A 48 42.63 30.94 24.22
N THR A 49 42.08 32.14 24.37
CA THR A 49 41.15 32.49 25.46
C THR A 49 39.96 31.55 25.44
N LYS A 50 39.66 30.89 26.56
CA LYS A 50 38.48 30.01 26.66
C LYS A 50 37.22 30.83 26.35
N PRO A 51 36.33 30.36 25.45
CA PRO A 51 35.06 31.04 25.20
C PRO A 51 34.22 31.08 26.48
N PRO A 52 33.34 32.11 26.64
CA PRO A 52 32.49 32.22 27.82
C PRO A 52 31.63 30.96 28.00
N LYS A 53 31.58 30.44 29.22
CA LYS A 53 30.76 29.27 29.56
C LYS A 53 29.29 29.60 29.27
N ARG A 54 28.64 28.80 28.43
CA ARG A 54 27.19 28.91 28.21
C ARG A 54 26.45 28.64 29.53
N PRO A 55 25.38 29.39 29.84
CA PRO A 55 24.59 29.14 31.05
C PRO A 55 24.00 27.73 31.03
N HIS A 56 24.07 27.05 32.18
CA HIS A 56 23.57 25.69 32.34
C HIS A 56 22.05 25.66 32.15
N LYS A 57 21.56 24.93 31.14
CA LYS A 57 20.13 24.88 30.81
C LYS A 57 19.26 24.10 31.81
N GLY A 58 19.83 23.57 32.90
CA GLY A 58 19.09 22.85 33.95
C GLY A 58 18.55 21.47 33.55
N ILE A 59 18.77 21.04 32.30
CA ILE A 59 18.27 19.77 31.75
C ILE A 59 19.46 18.90 31.39
N GLN A 60 19.47 17.66 31.89
CA GLN A 60 20.50 16.66 31.59
C GLN A 60 20.21 16.06 30.21
N LEU A 61 21.00 16.45 29.20
CA LEU A 61 20.88 15.92 27.83
C LEU A 61 21.87 14.76 27.65
N PHE A 62 21.35 13.55 27.42
CA PHE A 62 22.16 12.38 27.08
C PHE A 62 22.31 12.29 25.55
N CYS A 63 23.38 12.87 25.00
CA CYS A 63 23.77 12.67 23.61
C CYS A 63 24.99 11.74 23.55
N LYS A 64 24.83 10.58 22.89
CA LYS A 64 25.87 9.55 22.73
C LYS A 64 26.37 9.51 21.28
N GLU A 65 26.49 10.67 20.66
CA GLU A 65 27.02 10.79 19.30
C GLU A 65 28.54 10.94 19.37
N THR A 66 29.26 9.88 19.02
CA THR A 66 30.70 9.95 18.78
C THR A 66 30.95 9.86 17.29
N GLN A 67 31.57 10.90 16.71
CA GLN A 67 31.99 10.89 15.32
C GLN A 67 33.12 9.85 15.16
N THR A 68 32.89 8.80 14.37
CA THR A 68 33.91 7.81 14.02
C THR A 68 34.90 8.43 13.04
N ALA A 69 36.03 8.92 13.55
CA ALA A 69 37.12 9.44 12.73
C ALA A 69 38.06 8.30 12.30
N VAL A 70 38.53 8.33 11.05
CA VAL A 70 39.61 7.46 10.58
C VAL A 70 40.92 8.21 10.79
N GLU A 71 41.63 7.88 11.86
CA GLU A 71 42.94 8.46 12.15
C GLU A 71 44.03 7.79 11.29
N LYS A 72 44.86 8.60 10.62
CA LYS A 72 46.04 8.15 9.89
C LYS A 72 47.27 8.85 10.46
N ASN A 73 48.30 8.07 10.77
CA ASN A 73 49.58 8.60 11.24
C ASN A 73 50.45 9.01 10.06
N GLU A 74 50.73 10.31 9.92
CA GLU A 74 51.69 10.83 8.96
C GLU A 74 53.02 11.16 9.66
N ARG A 75 54.14 10.75 9.07
CA ARG A 75 55.48 11.00 9.61
C ARG A 75 56.11 12.17 8.87
N GLN A 76 56.64 13.15 9.61
CA GLN A 76 57.39 14.26 9.07
C GLN A 76 58.89 14.08 9.35
N GLN A 77 59.74 14.30 8.35
CA GLN A 77 61.19 14.25 8.49
C GLN A 77 61.75 15.68 8.50
N THR A 78 62.58 16.01 9.48
CA THR A 78 63.31 17.29 9.55
C THR A 78 64.63 17.20 8.77
N SER A 79 65.15 18.34 8.31
CA SER A 79 66.45 18.41 7.63
C SER A 79 67.58 18.06 8.60
N ASN A 80 68.46 17.13 8.20
CA ASN A 80 69.67 16.80 8.94
C ASN A 80 70.88 17.40 8.24
N THR A 81 71.68 18.20 8.95
CA THR A 81 72.87 18.84 8.39
C THR A 81 74.11 18.01 8.70
N THR A 82 74.86 17.61 7.67
CA THR A 82 76.16 16.96 7.80
C THR A 82 77.26 17.87 7.25
N SER A 83 78.39 17.92 7.94
CA SER A 83 79.58 18.69 7.52
C SER A 83 80.79 17.79 7.48
N THR A 84 81.60 17.90 6.43
CA THR A 84 82.86 17.16 6.27
C THR A 84 84.02 18.12 6.20
N GLN A 85 85.04 17.92 7.03
CA GLN A 85 86.27 18.73 7.04
C GLN A 85 87.40 17.95 6.36
N MET A 86 88.04 18.53 5.35
CA MET A 86 89.19 17.92 4.67
C MET A 86 90.46 18.05 5.53
N THR A 87 91.30 17.02 5.55
CA THR A 87 92.62 17.09 6.19
C THR A 87 93.56 17.97 5.36
N LYS A 88 94.16 18.99 6.00
CA LYS A 88 95.19 19.86 5.40
C LYS A 88 96.37 19.96 6.36
N ILE A 89 97.57 20.11 5.80
CA ILE A 89 98.79 20.30 6.59
C ILE A 89 98.61 21.53 7.50
N GLY A 90 98.70 21.33 8.82
CA GLY A 90 98.45 22.35 9.85
C GLY A 90 97.06 22.33 10.50
N LEU A 91 96.11 21.51 10.03
CA LEU A 91 94.77 21.36 10.62
C LEU A 91 94.52 19.90 11.01
N TYR A 92 94.34 19.64 12.31
CA TYR A 92 94.03 18.32 12.83
C TYR A 92 92.53 18.00 12.70
N VAL A 93 92.21 16.87 12.08
CA VAL A 93 90.85 16.29 12.02
C VAL A 93 90.95 14.86 12.56
N SER A 94 90.04 14.47 13.45
CA SER A 94 90.08 13.16 14.11
C SER A 94 89.47 12.06 13.23
N ASN A 95 90.26 11.03 12.90
CA ASN A 95 89.81 9.91 12.08
C ASN A 95 89.34 8.69 12.89
N MET A 96 89.19 8.82 14.22
CA MET A 96 88.96 7.67 15.11
C MET A 96 87.62 6.96 14.90
N THR A 97 86.60 7.68 14.42
CA THR A 97 85.26 7.15 14.13
C THR A 97 85.06 6.78 12.66
N ASP A 98 86.07 6.98 11.82
CA ASP A 98 85.97 6.77 10.38
C ASP A 98 86.03 5.27 10.04
N LYS A 99 85.30 4.89 9.00
CA LYS A 99 85.22 3.49 8.54
C LYS A 99 85.82 3.40 7.14
N LEU A 100 86.82 2.53 6.98
CA LEU A 100 87.32 2.17 5.66
C LEU A 100 86.37 1.15 5.04
N ILE A 101 85.79 1.49 3.89
CA ILE A 101 84.83 0.65 3.16
C ILE A 101 85.43 0.31 1.80
N THR A 102 85.42 -0.98 1.44
CA THR A 102 85.82 -1.44 0.10
C THR A 102 84.65 -1.23 -0.87
N PRO A 103 84.87 -0.62 -2.05
CA PRO A 103 83.80 -0.39 -3.01
C PRO A 103 83.28 -1.72 -3.58
N GLY A 104 81.96 -1.90 -3.55
CA GLY A 104 81.28 -2.99 -4.25
C GLY A 104 81.11 -2.71 -5.74
N LYS A 105 80.46 -3.63 -6.46
CA LYS A 105 80.07 -3.40 -7.86
C LYS A 105 79.14 -2.18 -7.94
N TYR A 106 79.52 -1.20 -8.73
CA TYR A 106 78.67 -0.04 -9.00
C TYR A 106 77.49 -0.47 -9.86
N PHE A 107 76.28 -0.06 -9.47
CA PHE A 107 75.07 -0.33 -10.22
C PHE A 107 74.66 0.94 -10.95
N THR A 108 74.69 0.91 -12.29
CA THR A 108 74.37 2.09 -13.08
C THR A 108 72.88 2.42 -12.96
N ALA A 109 72.52 3.69 -13.14
CA ALA A 109 71.12 4.12 -13.12
C ALA A 109 70.28 3.35 -14.17
N GLU A 110 70.84 3.08 -15.35
CA GLU A 110 70.17 2.34 -16.43
C GLU A 110 69.86 0.89 -16.04
N GLU A 111 70.84 0.16 -15.46
CA GLU A 111 70.63 -1.20 -14.97
C GLU A 111 69.57 -1.25 -13.85
N TYR A 112 69.55 -0.23 -12.98
CA TYR A 112 68.52 -0.08 -11.94
C TYR A 112 67.13 0.15 -12.51
N HIS A 113 67.00 1.06 -13.47
CA HIS A 113 65.73 1.31 -14.13
C HIS A 113 65.25 0.10 -14.92
N LYS A 114 66.15 -0.62 -15.61
CA LYS A 114 65.82 -1.86 -16.33
C LYS A 114 65.30 -2.94 -15.39
N ARG A 115 66.00 -3.20 -14.27
CA ARG A 115 65.56 -4.16 -13.26
C ARG A 115 64.19 -3.81 -12.66
N ARG A 116 63.94 -2.51 -12.42
CA ARG A 116 62.62 -2.04 -11.96
C ARG A 116 61.54 -2.25 -13.02
N LEU A 117 61.83 -1.95 -14.28
CA LEU A 117 60.89 -2.14 -15.38
C LEU A 117 60.48 -3.62 -15.51
N GLU A 118 61.45 -4.53 -15.48
CA GLU A 118 61.20 -5.97 -15.49
C GLU A 118 60.31 -6.41 -14.32
N ALA A 119 60.59 -5.94 -13.10
CA ALA A 119 59.76 -6.22 -11.93
C ALA A 119 58.34 -5.64 -12.06
N VAL A 120 58.20 -4.43 -12.60
CA VAL A 120 56.90 -3.78 -12.84
C VAL A 120 56.08 -4.56 -13.86
N ILE A 121 56.68 -5.03 -14.96
CA ILE A 121 55.99 -5.84 -15.97
C ILE A 121 55.44 -7.13 -15.34
N VAL A 122 56.22 -7.79 -14.48
CA VAL A 122 55.78 -8.98 -13.74
C VAL A 122 54.58 -8.64 -12.85
N LEU A 123 54.66 -7.58 -12.05
CA LEU A 123 53.55 -7.14 -11.19
C LEU A 123 52.29 -6.80 -12.01
N GLN A 124 52.44 -6.08 -13.12
CA GLN A 124 51.33 -5.74 -14.00
C GLN A 124 50.68 -6.99 -14.61
N LYS A 125 51.47 -8.00 -15.01
CA LYS A 125 50.95 -9.27 -15.52
C LYS A 125 50.11 -10.01 -14.47
N TYR A 126 50.62 -10.12 -13.25
CA TYR A 126 49.87 -10.75 -12.15
C TYR A 126 48.63 -9.95 -11.76
N PHE A 127 48.72 -8.61 -11.71
CA PHE A 127 47.59 -7.74 -11.43
C PHE A 127 46.49 -7.87 -12.48
N ARG A 128 46.84 -7.85 -13.78
CA ARG A 128 45.87 -8.05 -14.87
C ARG A 128 45.16 -9.41 -14.75
N ARG A 129 45.90 -10.48 -14.44
CA ARG A 129 45.34 -11.82 -14.20
C ARG A 129 44.39 -11.83 -12.99
N TRP A 130 44.81 -11.26 -11.87
CA TRP A 130 44.00 -11.16 -10.65
C TRP A 130 42.71 -10.35 -10.90
N HIS A 131 42.83 -9.20 -11.56
CA HIS A 131 41.70 -8.34 -11.92
C HIS A 131 40.70 -9.06 -12.82
N ALA A 132 41.18 -9.76 -13.87
CA ALA A 132 40.33 -10.56 -14.73
C ALA A 132 39.63 -11.70 -13.98
N GLY A 133 40.34 -12.37 -13.05
CA GLY A 133 39.76 -13.39 -12.17
C GLY A 133 38.62 -12.85 -11.30
N ASN A 134 38.85 -11.72 -10.62
CA ASN A 134 37.83 -11.07 -9.80
C ASN A 134 36.64 -10.58 -10.62
N LEU A 135 36.88 -10.04 -11.82
CA LEU A 135 35.80 -9.61 -12.73
C LEU A 135 34.93 -10.80 -13.12
N VAL A 136 35.53 -11.93 -13.51
CA VAL A 136 34.79 -13.15 -13.86
C VAL A 136 34.06 -13.71 -12.65
N GLN A 137 34.64 -13.68 -11.45
CA GLN A 137 33.95 -14.07 -10.22
C GLN A 137 32.72 -13.20 -9.98
N ASN A 138 32.85 -11.87 -10.04
CA ASN A 138 31.72 -10.95 -9.89
C ASN A 138 30.62 -11.22 -10.94
N LEU A 139 30.99 -11.41 -12.21
CA LEU A 139 30.02 -11.75 -13.27
C LEU A 139 29.32 -13.10 -13.01
N LYS A 140 30.03 -14.11 -12.49
CA LYS A 140 29.43 -15.39 -12.10
C LYS A 140 28.45 -15.22 -10.94
N GLU A 141 28.81 -14.40 -9.94
CA GLU A 141 27.92 -14.11 -8.81
C GLU A 141 26.67 -13.34 -9.25
N GLN A 142 26.82 -12.33 -10.11
CA GLN A 142 25.69 -11.62 -10.71
C GLN A 142 24.79 -12.53 -11.52
N ARG A 143 25.36 -13.45 -12.32
CA ARG A 143 24.58 -14.46 -13.06
C ARG A 143 23.85 -15.40 -12.11
N ARG A 144 24.50 -15.88 -11.05
CA ARG A 144 23.89 -16.75 -10.03
C ARG A 144 22.73 -16.05 -9.33
N LEU A 145 22.90 -14.80 -8.92
CA LEU A 145 21.85 -13.99 -8.29
C LEU A 145 20.68 -13.75 -9.23
N ARG A 146 20.94 -13.47 -10.51
CA ARG A 146 19.90 -13.32 -11.53
C ARG A 146 19.09 -14.60 -11.70
N LEU A 147 19.75 -15.74 -11.91
CA LEU A 147 19.08 -17.04 -12.07
C LEU A 147 18.30 -17.46 -10.82
N ALA A 148 18.84 -17.16 -9.62
CA ALA A 148 18.13 -17.42 -8.36
C ALA A 148 16.85 -16.57 -8.25
N ARG A 149 16.93 -15.28 -8.61
CA ARG A 149 15.77 -14.39 -8.65
C ARG A 149 14.72 -14.86 -9.66
N GLU A 150 15.13 -15.20 -10.89
CA GLU A 150 14.24 -15.74 -11.91
C GLU A 150 13.54 -17.02 -11.43
N ALA A 151 14.27 -17.93 -10.76
CA ALA A 151 13.70 -19.16 -10.20
C ALA A 151 12.73 -18.89 -9.02
N GLU A 152 13.05 -17.92 -8.16
CA GLU A 152 12.16 -17.48 -7.07
C GLU A 152 10.88 -16.83 -7.59
N GLU A 153 10.98 -15.97 -8.60
CA GLU A 153 9.84 -15.34 -9.29
C GLU A 153 8.93 -16.40 -9.94
N GLU A 154 9.50 -17.38 -10.65
CA GLU A 154 8.73 -18.49 -11.23
C GLU A 154 8.02 -19.35 -10.16
N LEU A 155 8.67 -19.62 -9.03
CA LEU A 155 8.05 -20.34 -7.92
C LEU A 155 6.94 -19.52 -7.26
N GLN A 156 7.13 -18.20 -7.12
CA GLN A 156 6.08 -17.29 -6.64
C GLN A 156 4.87 -17.30 -7.59
N LYS A 157 5.07 -17.18 -8.90
CA LYS A 157 3.98 -17.25 -9.89
C LYS A 157 3.19 -18.57 -9.79
N LYS A 158 3.88 -19.70 -9.62
CA LYS A 158 3.22 -21.01 -9.43
C LYS A 158 2.38 -21.03 -8.15
N ARG A 159 2.93 -20.59 -7.02
CA ARG A 159 2.21 -20.50 -5.74
C ARG A 159 1.01 -19.57 -5.83
N GLU A 160 1.16 -18.40 -6.45
CA GLU A 160 0.05 -17.46 -6.65
C GLU A 160 -1.06 -18.05 -7.52
N LYS A 161 -0.72 -18.82 -8.57
CA LYS A 161 -1.71 -19.53 -9.39
C LYS A 161 -2.42 -20.61 -8.59
N GLU A 162 -1.69 -21.41 -7.82
CA GLU A 162 -2.26 -22.44 -6.94
C GLU A 162 -3.19 -21.84 -5.88
N GLU A 163 -2.76 -20.78 -5.19
CA GLU A 163 -3.59 -20.07 -4.21
C GLU A 163 -4.87 -19.49 -4.84
N LYS A 164 -4.79 -18.98 -6.08
CA LYS A 164 -5.97 -18.49 -6.80
C LYS A 164 -6.94 -19.62 -7.11
N LEU A 165 -6.46 -20.77 -7.59
CA LEU A 165 -7.29 -21.94 -7.85
C LEU A 165 -7.96 -22.44 -6.57
N ILE A 166 -7.23 -22.47 -5.45
CA ILE A 166 -7.79 -22.83 -4.14
C ILE A 166 -8.89 -21.85 -3.75
N ARG A 167 -8.67 -20.53 -3.87
CA ARG A 167 -9.68 -19.51 -3.54
C ARG A 167 -10.91 -19.59 -4.44
N GLU A 168 -10.75 -19.86 -5.74
CA GLU A 168 -11.88 -20.10 -6.63
C GLU A 168 -12.68 -21.33 -6.21
N TYR A 169 -12.00 -22.41 -5.88
CA TYR A 169 -12.64 -23.63 -5.38
C TYR A 169 -13.40 -23.38 -4.06
N GLU A 170 -12.80 -22.65 -3.12
CA GLU A 170 -13.44 -22.26 -1.87
C GLU A 170 -14.70 -21.41 -2.10
N LYS A 171 -14.67 -20.47 -3.06
CA LYS A 171 -15.83 -19.65 -3.43
C LYS A 171 -16.98 -20.48 -3.99
N LYS A 172 -16.69 -21.55 -4.72
CA LYS A 172 -17.70 -22.48 -5.22
C LYS A 172 -18.30 -23.33 -4.10
N LEU A 173 -17.47 -23.80 -3.18
CA LEU A 173 -17.92 -24.61 -2.05
C LEU A 173 -18.79 -23.82 -1.07
N ASN A 174 -18.40 -22.58 -0.76
CA ASN A 174 -19.06 -21.74 0.24
C ASN A 174 -19.34 -20.34 -0.32
N PRO A 175 -20.31 -20.19 -1.25
CA PRO A 175 -20.62 -18.92 -1.87
C PRO A 175 -21.22 -17.94 -0.85
N LYS A 176 -20.63 -16.76 -0.71
CA LYS A 176 -21.08 -15.75 0.27
C LYS A 176 -21.41 -14.43 -0.38
N THR A 177 -20.62 -14.03 -1.36
CA THR A 177 -20.79 -12.77 -2.07
C THR A 177 -21.67 -12.94 -3.29
N LYS A 178 -22.20 -11.84 -3.81
CA LYS A 178 -22.98 -11.85 -5.06
C LYS A 178 -22.17 -12.37 -6.24
N GLU A 179 -20.87 -12.08 -6.25
CA GLU A 179 -19.93 -12.51 -7.28
C GLU A 179 -19.71 -14.02 -7.26
N ASP A 180 -19.67 -14.63 -6.07
CA ASP A 180 -19.55 -16.09 -5.94
C ASP A 180 -20.79 -16.78 -6.54
N PHE A 181 -21.98 -16.22 -6.31
CA PHE A 181 -23.21 -16.73 -6.93
C PHE A 181 -23.25 -16.50 -8.45
N GLU A 182 -22.78 -15.35 -8.94
CA GLU A 182 -22.63 -15.11 -10.38
C GLU A 182 -21.70 -16.14 -11.05
N LEU A 183 -20.59 -16.50 -10.38
CA LEU A 183 -19.68 -17.56 -10.84
C LEU A 183 -20.39 -18.92 -10.92
N LEU A 184 -21.17 -19.29 -9.89
CA LEU A 184 -21.93 -20.54 -9.88
C LEU A 184 -22.97 -20.61 -11.00
N TYR A 185 -23.73 -19.52 -11.23
CA TYR A 185 -24.68 -19.47 -12.34
C TYR A 185 -24.00 -19.53 -13.70
N HIS A 186 -22.82 -18.92 -13.84
CA HIS A 186 -22.04 -18.98 -15.07
C HIS A 186 -21.50 -20.39 -15.35
N GLU A 187 -21.02 -21.09 -14.33
CA GLU A 187 -20.57 -22.48 -14.47
C GLU A 187 -21.72 -23.43 -14.80
N LEU A 188 -22.89 -23.23 -14.18
CA LEU A 188 -24.11 -23.94 -14.54
C LEU A 188 -24.45 -23.71 -16.03
N GLU A 189 -24.34 -22.48 -16.52
CA GLU A 189 -24.60 -22.14 -17.92
C GLU A 189 -23.61 -22.78 -18.89
N LEU A 190 -22.31 -22.79 -18.55
CA LEU A 190 -21.29 -23.48 -19.35
C LEU A 190 -21.58 -24.99 -19.42
N TRP A 191 -21.86 -25.61 -18.27
CA TRP A 191 -22.25 -27.01 -18.21
C TRP A 191 -23.51 -27.30 -19.04
N MET A 192 -24.53 -26.46 -18.93
CA MET A 192 -25.76 -26.58 -19.73
C MET A 192 -25.48 -26.53 -21.23
N ARG A 193 -24.61 -25.63 -21.69
CA ARG A 193 -24.23 -25.53 -23.11
C ARG A 193 -23.48 -26.78 -23.58
N GLU A 194 -22.46 -27.20 -22.82
CA GLU A 194 -21.67 -28.39 -23.13
C GLU A 194 -22.56 -29.65 -23.20
N GLU A 195 -23.47 -29.81 -22.24
CA GLU A 195 -24.35 -30.96 -22.15
C GLU A 195 -25.43 -30.94 -23.24
N THR A 196 -25.99 -29.77 -23.52
CA THR A 196 -26.94 -29.58 -24.63
C THR A 196 -26.26 -29.89 -25.97
N GLU A 197 -25.02 -29.45 -26.19
CA GLU A 197 -24.23 -29.81 -27.37
C GLU A 197 -23.96 -31.31 -27.46
N ARG A 198 -23.62 -31.95 -26.33
CA ARG A 198 -23.40 -33.39 -26.26
C ARG A 198 -24.65 -34.16 -26.67
N ILE A 199 -25.80 -33.85 -26.07
CA ILE A 199 -27.10 -34.46 -26.37
C ILE A 199 -27.48 -34.23 -27.84
N ASN A 200 -27.28 -33.02 -28.36
CA ASN A 200 -27.59 -32.69 -29.75
C ASN A 200 -26.71 -33.47 -30.75
N ARG A 201 -25.47 -33.84 -30.37
CA ARG A 201 -24.57 -34.64 -31.20
C ARG A 201 -24.88 -36.14 -31.12
N THR A 202 -25.33 -36.65 -29.98
CA THR A 202 -25.49 -38.09 -29.75
C THR A 202 -26.89 -38.61 -30.01
N LEU A 203 -27.93 -37.85 -29.69
CA LEU A 203 -29.32 -38.30 -29.71
C LEU A 203 -30.15 -37.53 -30.74
N SER A 204 -31.18 -38.19 -31.28
CA SER A 204 -32.12 -37.58 -32.22
C SER A 204 -33.58 -37.95 -31.90
N GLY A 205 -34.53 -37.19 -32.45
CA GLY A 205 -35.96 -37.50 -32.31
C GLY A 205 -36.50 -37.40 -30.88
N ALA A 206 -37.20 -38.44 -30.43
CA ALA A 206 -37.88 -38.49 -29.13
C ALA A 206 -36.90 -38.65 -27.96
N GLU A 207 -35.84 -39.46 -28.13
CA GLU A 207 -34.82 -39.69 -27.11
C GLU A 207 -34.06 -38.41 -26.77
N ARG A 208 -33.74 -37.60 -27.78
CA ARG A 208 -33.17 -36.26 -27.58
C ARG A 208 -34.06 -35.38 -26.72
N LYS A 209 -35.37 -35.36 -26.98
CA LYS A 209 -36.32 -34.54 -26.22
C LYS A 209 -36.41 -35.01 -24.77
N ALA A 210 -36.45 -36.33 -24.54
CA ALA A 210 -36.44 -36.89 -23.20
C ALA A 210 -35.15 -36.53 -22.43
N ALA A 211 -33.98 -36.64 -23.07
CA ALA A 211 -32.71 -36.26 -22.48
C ALA A 211 -32.63 -34.76 -22.16
N LEU A 212 -33.14 -33.89 -23.05
CA LEU A 212 -33.21 -32.44 -22.78
C LEU A 212 -34.18 -32.10 -21.63
N CYS A 213 -35.28 -32.83 -21.48
CA CYS A 213 -36.17 -32.67 -20.33
C CYS A 213 -35.47 -33.08 -19.02
N ALA A 214 -34.77 -34.22 -19.01
CA ALA A 214 -34.01 -34.66 -17.84
C ALA A 214 -32.91 -33.65 -17.48
N LEU A 215 -32.20 -33.10 -18.48
CA LEU A 215 -31.21 -32.03 -18.27
C LEU A 215 -31.84 -30.77 -17.65
N LEU A 216 -33.03 -30.37 -18.12
CA LEU A 216 -33.76 -29.24 -17.56
C LEU A 216 -34.17 -29.51 -16.10
N GLU A 217 -34.59 -30.74 -15.77
CA GLU A 217 -34.90 -31.13 -14.39
C GLU A 217 -33.66 -31.01 -13.49
N GLU A 218 -32.50 -31.50 -13.93
CA GLU A 218 -31.23 -31.32 -13.22
C GLU A 218 -30.88 -29.84 -13.04
N GLU A 219 -31.05 -29.03 -14.07
CA GLU A 219 -30.83 -27.57 -14.00
C GLU A 219 -31.72 -26.94 -12.92
N THR A 220 -33.01 -27.27 -12.88
CA THR A 220 -33.94 -26.72 -11.88
C THR A 220 -33.56 -27.10 -10.45
N GLN A 221 -33.06 -28.32 -10.23
CA GLN A 221 -32.57 -28.77 -8.94
C GLN A 221 -31.31 -27.98 -8.51
N LEU A 222 -30.36 -27.79 -9.43
CA LEU A 222 -29.15 -27.00 -9.16
C LEU A 222 -29.48 -25.53 -8.87
N ILE A 223 -30.40 -24.93 -9.63
CA ILE A 223 -30.88 -23.55 -9.37
C ILE A 223 -31.54 -23.46 -7.98
N ALA A 224 -32.33 -24.46 -7.59
CA ALA A 224 -32.95 -24.51 -6.27
C ALA A 224 -31.89 -24.61 -5.16
N CYS A 225 -30.87 -25.47 -5.32
CA CYS A 225 -29.74 -25.57 -4.41
C CYS A 225 -28.97 -24.24 -4.28
N ILE A 226 -28.65 -23.58 -5.40
CA ILE A 226 -28.02 -22.25 -5.41
C ILE A 226 -28.91 -21.24 -4.67
N GLY A 227 -30.22 -21.30 -4.88
CA GLY A 227 -31.21 -20.48 -4.19
C GLY A 227 -31.17 -20.65 -2.67
N MET A 228 -31.08 -21.90 -2.18
CA MET A 228 -30.94 -22.20 -0.75
C MET A 228 -29.65 -21.61 -0.17
N HIS A 229 -28.50 -21.84 -0.82
CA HIS A 229 -27.24 -21.23 -0.39
C HIS A 229 -27.29 -19.70 -0.40
N LYS A 230 -28.00 -19.08 -1.35
CA LYS A 230 -28.22 -17.63 -1.40
C LYS A 230 -29.03 -17.14 -0.20
N LEU A 231 -30.03 -17.91 0.27
CA LEU A 231 -30.78 -17.58 1.48
C LEU A 231 -29.89 -17.64 2.72
N ASP A 232 -29.13 -18.73 2.90
CA ASP A 232 -28.24 -18.91 4.05
C ASP A 232 -27.16 -17.83 4.10
N ALA A 233 -26.49 -17.57 2.96
CA ALA A 233 -25.51 -16.51 2.84
C ALA A 233 -26.11 -15.13 3.13
N ASN A 234 -27.35 -14.86 2.68
CA ASN A 234 -28.03 -13.61 2.99
C ASN A 234 -28.32 -13.46 4.48
N LEU A 235 -28.71 -14.52 5.19
CA LEU A 235 -28.94 -14.49 6.64
C LEU A 235 -27.64 -14.15 7.38
N GLU A 236 -26.53 -14.84 7.06
CA GLU A 236 -25.23 -14.55 7.64
C GLU A 236 -24.75 -13.12 7.32
N ASN A 237 -24.90 -12.69 6.06
CA ASN A 237 -24.46 -11.37 5.62
C ASN A 237 -25.29 -10.26 6.26
N GLN A 238 -26.59 -10.49 6.51
CA GLN A 238 -27.43 -9.56 7.27
C GLN A 238 -26.90 -9.40 8.69
N GLN A 239 -26.61 -10.50 9.40
CA GLN A 239 -26.03 -10.44 10.76
C GLN A 239 -24.68 -9.71 10.77
N LYS A 240 -23.78 -10.03 9.82
CA LYS A 240 -22.48 -9.34 9.65
C LYS A 240 -22.67 -7.85 9.36
N SER A 241 -23.62 -7.49 8.49
CA SER A 241 -23.93 -6.10 8.15
C SER A 241 -24.48 -5.32 9.34
N ILE A 242 -25.32 -5.95 10.18
CA ILE A 242 -25.84 -5.34 11.40
C ILE A 242 -24.68 -5.06 12.36
N LEU A 243 -23.84 -6.06 12.64
CA LEU A 243 -22.67 -5.88 13.51
C LEU A 243 -21.68 -4.86 12.95
N HIS A 244 -21.49 -4.80 11.63
CA HIS A 244 -20.65 -3.79 10.99
C HIS A 244 -21.21 -2.38 11.18
N LEU A 245 -22.53 -2.19 10.98
CA LEU A 245 -23.20 -0.92 11.24
C LEU A 245 -22.99 -0.47 12.68
N LEU A 246 -23.25 -1.36 13.65
CA LEU A 246 -23.11 -1.06 15.08
C LEU A 246 -21.65 -0.76 15.48
N ARG A 247 -20.68 -1.52 14.95
CA ARG A 247 -19.24 -1.24 15.15
C ARG A 247 -18.84 0.13 14.61
N LYS A 248 -19.43 0.53 13.47
CA LYS A 248 -19.16 1.84 12.87
C LYS A 248 -19.74 2.98 13.71
N CYS A 249 -20.89 2.78 14.37
CA CYS A 249 -21.44 3.73 15.34
C CYS A 249 -20.57 3.86 16.59
N ALA A 250 -19.95 2.75 17.00
CA ALA A 250 -19.09 2.66 18.17
C ALA A 250 -17.64 3.11 17.92
N GLN A 251 -17.28 3.46 16.67
CA GLN A 251 -15.90 3.77 16.30
C GLN A 251 -15.53 5.20 16.73
N PRO A 252 -14.34 5.42 17.37
CA PRO A 252 -13.88 6.76 17.69
C PRO A 252 -13.65 7.58 16.43
N ARG A 253 -13.81 8.90 16.53
CA ARG A 253 -13.47 9.81 15.42
C ARG A 253 -11.95 9.86 15.26
N ARG A 254 -11.48 9.70 14.02
CA ARG A 254 -10.05 9.68 13.68
C ARG A 254 -9.74 10.78 12.69
N TRP A 255 -8.73 11.60 12.98
CA TRP A 255 -8.20 12.58 12.04
C TRP A 255 -6.67 12.64 12.15
N LYS A 256 -6.02 13.05 11.06
CA LYS A 256 -4.58 13.35 11.08
C LYS A 256 -4.41 14.75 11.64
N ALA A 257 -3.70 14.88 12.75
CA ALA A 257 -3.28 16.17 13.28
C ALA A 257 -2.24 16.82 12.34
N PHE A 258 -1.97 18.11 12.56
CA PHE A 258 -0.93 18.86 11.83
C PHE A 258 0.44 18.17 11.90
N ASP A 259 0.72 17.46 12.99
CA ASP A 259 1.96 16.70 13.21
C ASP A 259 2.03 15.36 12.44
N GLY A 260 1.04 15.05 11.59
CA GLY A 260 0.94 13.80 10.82
C GLY A 260 0.50 12.57 11.64
N LYS A 261 0.39 12.69 12.96
CA LYS A 261 -0.12 11.63 13.86
C LYS A 261 -1.64 11.51 13.75
N ILE A 262 -2.15 10.27 13.80
CA ILE A 262 -3.60 10.01 13.85
C ILE A 262 -4.05 10.15 15.31
N THR A 263 -4.95 11.08 15.59
CA THR A 263 -5.58 11.25 16.90
C THR A 263 -6.96 10.59 16.87
N GLU A 264 -7.29 9.85 17.93
CA GLU A 264 -8.60 9.22 18.11
C GLU A 264 -9.34 9.92 19.26
N MET A 265 -10.62 10.24 19.07
CA MET A 265 -11.47 10.86 20.09
C MET A 265 -12.80 10.12 20.21
N ASP A 266 -13.14 9.74 21.44
CA ASP A 266 -14.48 9.32 21.79
C ASP A 266 -15.34 10.55 22.14
N THR A 267 -16.51 10.65 21.52
CA THR A 267 -17.57 11.60 21.85
C THR A 267 -18.62 10.90 22.72
N GLN A 268 -19.52 11.67 23.35
CA GLN A 268 -20.66 11.09 24.08
C GLN A 268 -21.51 10.19 23.17
N SER A 269 -21.67 10.56 21.89
CA SER A 269 -22.44 9.79 20.91
C SER A 269 -21.76 8.47 20.54
N THR A 270 -20.43 8.45 20.39
CA THR A 270 -19.68 7.20 20.13
C THR A 270 -19.62 6.30 21.35
N LEU A 271 -19.55 6.86 22.58
CA LEU A 271 -19.65 6.08 23.82
C LEU A 271 -21.02 5.42 23.95
N ARG A 272 -22.12 6.16 23.69
CA ARG A 272 -23.48 5.59 23.63
C ARG A 272 -23.57 4.50 22.56
N GLY A 273 -22.94 4.70 21.40
CA GLY A 273 -22.85 3.67 20.36
C GLY A 273 -22.13 2.39 20.82
N LYS A 274 -21.07 2.51 21.63
CA LYS A 274 -20.37 1.37 22.25
C LYS A 274 -21.27 0.61 23.24
N GLU A 275 -21.95 1.33 24.13
CA GLU A 275 -22.90 0.75 25.09
C GLU A 275 -24.00 -0.06 24.38
N LEU A 276 -24.66 0.55 23.38
CA LEU A 276 -25.73 -0.11 22.61
C LEU A 276 -25.22 -1.34 21.84
N LEU A 277 -24.00 -1.28 21.30
CA LEU A 277 -23.36 -2.42 20.63
C LEU A 277 -23.09 -3.57 21.60
N GLU A 278 -22.61 -3.28 22.81
CA GLU A 278 -22.35 -4.30 23.84
C GLU A 278 -23.65 -4.96 24.31
N ILE A 279 -24.69 -4.17 24.55
CA ILE A 279 -26.02 -4.70 24.90
C ILE A 279 -26.55 -5.60 23.77
N TYR A 280 -26.47 -5.16 22.51
CA TYR A 280 -26.93 -5.95 21.37
C TYR A 280 -26.16 -7.27 21.22
N ARG A 281 -24.82 -7.23 21.40
CA ARG A 281 -23.99 -8.44 21.38
C ARG A 281 -24.40 -9.41 22.47
N SER A 282 -24.60 -8.93 23.69
CA SER A 282 -25.04 -9.75 24.82
C SER A 282 -26.43 -10.32 24.60
N LEU A 283 -27.35 -9.56 24.00
CA LEU A 283 -28.70 -10.04 23.69
C LEU A 283 -28.72 -11.17 22.65
N THR A 284 -27.73 -11.17 21.75
CA THR A 284 -27.60 -12.13 20.64
C THR A 284 -26.83 -13.40 21.01
N LYS A 285 -26.09 -13.41 22.14
CA LYS A 285 -25.37 -14.60 22.58
C LYS A 285 -26.35 -15.72 22.94
N GLU A 286 -26.09 -16.90 22.42
CA GLU A 286 -26.75 -18.14 22.82
C GLU A 286 -26.06 -18.69 24.10
N ASP A 287 -26.78 -19.48 24.90
CA ASP A 287 -26.28 -20.16 26.10
C ASP A 287 -25.77 -19.25 27.24
N ILE A 288 -26.61 -18.30 27.67
CA ILE A 288 -26.35 -17.45 28.84
C ILE A 288 -27.08 -18.02 30.06
N PRO A 289 -26.44 -18.14 31.24
CA PRO A 289 -27.14 -18.60 32.44
C PRO A 289 -28.29 -17.65 32.80
N LYS A 290 -29.34 -18.21 33.40
CA LYS A 290 -30.62 -17.50 33.66
C LYS A 290 -30.42 -16.17 34.40
N ASP A 291 -29.59 -16.15 35.43
CA ASP A 291 -29.35 -14.95 36.25
C ASP A 291 -28.66 -13.82 35.47
N GLU A 292 -27.68 -14.17 34.63
CA GLU A 292 -27.03 -13.22 33.73
C GLU A 292 -28.00 -12.71 32.66
N ARG A 293 -28.88 -13.58 32.14
CA ARG A 293 -29.90 -13.19 31.17
C ARG A 293 -30.90 -12.21 31.79
N ILE A 294 -31.37 -12.46 33.01
CA ILE A 294 -32.27 -11.54 33.71
C ILE A 294 -31.57 -10.19 33.96
N SER A 295 -30.31 -10.20 34.41
CA SER A 295 -29.52 -8.99 34.62
C SER A 295 -29.35 -8.16 33.33
N LEU A 296 -29.09 -8.84 32.21
CA LEU A 296 -29.02 -8.23 30.89
C LEU A 296 -30.37 -7.62 30.47
N LEU A 297 -31.47 -8.35 30.65
CA LEU A 297 -32.81 -7.87 30.32
C LEU A 297 -33.20 -6.63 31.13
N LEU A 298 -32.83 -6.58 32.41
CA LEU A 298 -33.00 -5.40 33.25
C LEU A 298 -32.15 -4.22 32.76
N THR A 299 -30.91 -4.48 32.33
CA THR A 299 -30.04 -3.45 31.74
C THR A 299 -30.69 -2.86 30.48
N VAL A 300 -31.21 -3.71 29.59
CA VAL A 300 -31.93 -3.29 28.37
C VAL A 300 -33.16 -2.46 28.75
N LYS A 301 -33.96 -2.93 29.71
CA LYS A 301 -35.14 -2.22 30.20
C LYS A 301 -34.78 -0.80 30.66
N CYS A 302 -33.75 -0.65 31.50
CA CYS A 302 -33.27 0.67 31.94
C CYS A 302 -32.82 1.55 30.77
N THR A 303 -32.04 1.03 29.81
CA THR A 303 -31.53 1.81 28.67
C THR A 303 -32.64 2.30 27.72
N VAL A 304 -33.72 1.52 27.60
CA VAL A 304 -34.84 1.80 26.69
C VAL A 304 -35.88 2.70 27.36
N GLN A 305 -35.97 2.68 28.70
CA GLN A 305 -36.85 3.56 29.48
C GLN A 305 -36.44 5.03 29.47
N GLU A 306 -35.22 5.37 29.01
CA GLU A 306 -34.78 6.75 28.81
C GLU A 306 -35.68 7.52 27.81
N HIS A 307 -36.40 6.81 26.93
CA HIS A 307 -37.28 7.40 25.94
C HIS A 307 -38.66 6.74 25.94
N GLU A 308 -39.71 7.54 26.16
CA GLU A 308 -41.09 7.05 26.15
C GLU A 308 -41.69 7.09 24.73
N CYS A 309 -41.82 5.92 24.09
CA CYS A 309 -42.54 5.79 22.82
C CYS A 309 -43.14 4.39 22.69
N LYS A 310 -43.99 4.18 21.66
CA LYS A 310 -44.65 2.89 21.42
C LYS A 310 -43.67 1.72 21.28
N LEU A 311 -42.53 1.97 20.62
CA LEU A 311 -41.48 0.96 20.44
C LEU A 311 -40.85 0.55 21.77
N THR A 312 -40.52 1.51 22.63
CA THR A 312 -39.88 1.24 23.93
C THR A 312 -40.86 0.54 24.88
N GLN A 313 -42.14 0.90 24.87
CA GLN A 313 -43.20 0.20 25.61
C GLN A 313 -43.34 -1.27 25.16
N GLU A 314 -43.30 -1.55 23.86
CA GLU A 314 -43.36 -2.92 23.35
C GLU A 314 -42.14 -3.75 23.77
N ILE A 315 -40.94 -3.16 23.68
CA ILE A 315 -39.70 -3.82 24.14
C ILE A 315 -39.80 -4.17 25.63
N VAL A 316 -40.22 -3.23 26.48
CA VAL A 316 -40.36 -3.44 27.93
C VAL A 316 -41.38 -4.53 28.23
N ALA A 317 -42.55 -4.53 27.57
CA ALA A 317 -43.57 -5.55 27.78
C ALA A 317 -43.09 -6.96 27.38
N LEU A 318 -42.30 -7.08 26.31
CA LEU A 318 -41.71 -8.36 25.91
C LEU A 318 -40.60 -8.82 26.86
N ILE A 319 -39.80 -7.88 27.38
CA ILE A 319 -38.78 -8.16 28.39
C ILE A 319 -39.44 -8.68 29.67
N ASP A 320 -40.48 -8.00 30.17
CA ASP A 320 -41.20 -8.41 31.37
C ASP A 320 -41.83 -9.81 31.20
N ARG A 321 -42.31 -10.10 29.99
CA ARG A 321 -42.77 -11.45 29.62
C ARG A 321 -41.65 -12.47 29.59
N GLU A 322 -40.47 -12.15 29.07
CA GLU A 322 -39.32 -13.08 29.08
C GLU A 322 -38.89 -13.37 30.52
N ILE A 323 -38.83 -12.35 31.38
CA ILE A 323 -38.47 -12.49 32.80
C ILE A 323 -39.48 -13.40 33.52
N ASP A 324 -40.79 -13.17 33.37
CA ASP A 324 -41.82 -14.01 33.99
C ASP A 324 -41.74 -15.48 33.51
N LEU A 325 -41.48 -15.72 32.22
CA LEU A 325 -41.32 -17.07 31.69
C LEU A 325 -40.03 -17.75 32.18
N LEU A 326 -38.94 -16.99 32.35
CA LEU A 326 -37.69 -17.49 32.93
C LEU A 326 -37.85 -17.85 34.40
N SER A 327 -38.56 -17.02 35.18
CA SER A 327 -38.88 -17.30 36.58
C SER A 327 -39.76 -18.55 36.77
N ARG A 328 -40.46 -18.99 35.72
CA ARG A 328 -41.26 -20.23 35.69
C ARG A 328 -40.51 -21.43 35.10
N ASP A 329 -39.21 -21.31 34.88
CA ASP A 329 -38.36 -22.37 34.34
C ASP A 329 -38.80 -22.93 32.98
N VAL A 330 -39.38 -22.08 32.12
CA VAL A 330 -39.72 -22.46 30.74
C VAL A 330 -38.44 -22.81 29.97
N LYS A 331 -38.50 -23.91 29.18
CA LYS A 331 -37.38 -24.36 28.35
C LYS A 331 -36.96 -23.29 27.34
N GLU A 332 -35.65 -23.13 27.15
CA GLU A 332 -35.08 -22.07 26.30
C GLU A 332 -35.52 -22.15 24.83
N CYS A 333 -35.69 -23.36 24.29
CA CYS A 333 -36.19 -23.57 22.92
C CYS A 333 -37.57 -22.93 22.67
N ASN A 334 -38.41 -22.83 23.70
CA ASN A 334 -39.72 -22.18 23.59
C ASN A 334 -39.63 -20.65 23.63
N LEU A 335 -38.49 -20.09 24.02
CA LEU A 335 -38.25 -18.64 24.12
C LEU A 335 -37.57 -18.06 22.87
N GLU A 336 -37.15 -18.89 21.90
CA GLU A 336 -36.43 -18.43 20.71
C GLU A 336 -37.16 -17.33 19.94
N GLY A 337 -38.46 -17.49 19.71
CA GLY A 337 -39.27 -16.49 19.00
C GLY A 337 -39.37 -15.17 19.77
N LEU A 338 -39.51 -15.23 21.10
CA LEU A 338 -39.56 -14.06 21.97
C LEU A 338 -38.21 -13.34 21.98
N ARG A 339 -37.11 -14.07 22.15
CA ARG A 339 -35.73 -13.55 22.12
C ARG A 339 -35.43 -12.89 20.77
N LYS A 340 -35.77 -13.53 19.64
CA LYS A 340 -35.61 -12.96 18.28
C LYS A 340 -36.40 -11.66 18.12
N ARG A 341 -37.63 -11.59 18.64
CA ARG A 341 -38.45 -10.37 18.60
C ARG A 341 -37.85 -9.25 19.42
N ILE A 342 -37.41 -9.50 20.66
CA ILE A 342 -36.74 -8.52 21.53
C ILE A 342 -35.48 -7.98 20.84
N CYS A 343 -34.61 -8.86 20.33
CA CYS A 343 -33.40 -8.46 19.61
C CYS A 343 -33.71 -7.62 18.36
N THR A 344 -34.77 -7.95 17.62
CA THR A 344 -35.18 -7.22 16.42
C THR A 344 -35.72 -5.84 16.74
N LEU A 345 -36.57 -5.71 17.76
CA LEU A 345 -37.08 -4.41 18.21
C LEU A 345 -35.99 -3.55 18.84
N PHE A 346 -35.08 -4.14 19.61
CA PHE A 346 -33.92 -3.43 20.13
C PHE A 346 -33.01 -2.94 19.00
N LEU A 347 -32.84 -3.72 17.93
CA LEU A 347 -32.13 -3.24 16.74
C LEU A 347 -32.85 -2.07 16.04
N GLN A 348 -34.19 -2.07 16.01
CA GLN A 348 -34.96 -0.94 15.50
C GLN A 348 -34.75 0.30 16.38
N TYR A 349 -34.74 0.13 17.70
CA TYR A 349 -34.42 1.18 18.66
C TYR A 349 -33.04 1.78 18.39
N ILE A 350 -31.99 0.96 18.24
CA ILE A 350 -30.64 1.45 17.94
C ILE A 350 -30.58 2.20 16.59
N LYS A 351 -31.43 1.84 15.61
CA LYS A 351 -31.44 2.47 14.29
C LYS A 351 -32.10 3.84 14.25
N ILE A 352 -32.76 4.26 15.34
CA ILE A 352 -33.42 5.56 15.42
C ILE A 352 -32.39 6.62 15.83
N PRO A 353 -32.17 7.67 15.00
CA PRO A 353 -31.17 8.70 15.27
C PRO A 353 -31.36 9.47 16.58
N GLU A 354 -32.60 9.56 17.08
CA GLU A 354 -32.92 10.20 18.36
C GLU A 354 -32.30 9.45 19.54
N PHE A 355 -32.19 8.12 19.45
CA PHE A 355 -31.65 7.26 20.51
C PHE A 355 -30.16 6.92 20.29
N ASN A 356 -29.71 6.95 19.03
CA ASN A 356 -28.33 6.76 18.64
C ASN A 356 -27.90 7.80 17.58
N PRO A 357 -27.33 8.94 18.02
CA PRO A 357 -26.98 10.03 17.11
C PRO A 357 -25.99 9.66 15.99
N GLU A 358 -25.04 8.74 16.25
CA GLU A 358 -24.02 8.32 15.27
C GLU A 358 -24.63 7.55 14.08
N VAL A 359 -25.82 6.96 14.24
CA VAL A 359 -26.50 6.25 13.16
C VAL A 359 -26.99 7.19 12.06
N ALA A 360 -27.26 8.46 12.38
CA ALA A 360 -27.83 9.43 11.44
C ALA A 360 -27.05 9.52 10.12
N GLY A 361 -25.72 9.54 10.19
CA GLY A 361 -24.83 9.60 9.02
C GLY A 361 -24.61 8.27 8.30
N LEU A 362 -25.08 7.15 8.87
CA LEU A 362 -24.89 5.80 8.35
C LEU A 362 -26.14 5.23 7.67
N LEU A 363 -27.31 5.85 7.88
CA LEU A 363 -28.54 5.46 7.21
C LEU A 363 -28.50 5.86 5.74
N LYS A 364 -28.96 4.94 4.88
CA LYS A 364 -29.01 5.16 3.42
C LYS A 364 -30.05 6.20 3.00
N VAL A 365 -31.11 6.36 3.79
CA VAL A 365 -32.20 7.29 3.51
C VAL A 365 -31.87 8.62 4.17
N PRO A 366 -31.72 9.72 3.39
CA PRO A 366 -31.60 11.06 3.95
C PRO A 366 -32.79 11.37 4.87
N GLN A 367 -32.52 11.97 6.02
CA GLN A 367 -33.57 12.38 6.97
C GLN A 367 -34.48 13.49 6.43
N ASP A 368 -33.98 14.27 5.47
CA ASP A 368 -34.72 15.35 4.82
C ASP A 368 -35.45 14.84 3.56
N PRO A 369 -36.80 14.79 3.55
CA PRO A 369 -37.57 14.32 2.41
C PRO A 369 -37.35 15.12 1.13
N LEU A 370 -37.00 16.41 1.23
CA LEU A 370 -36.81 17.28 0.07
C LEU A 370 -35.55 16.91 -0.74
N LYS A 371 -34.56 16.28 -0.10
CA LYS A 371 -33.36 15.75 -0.77
C LYS A 371 -33.66 14.49 -1.58
N LEU A 372 -34.73 13.76 -1.26
CA LEU A 372 -35.14 12.58 -2.01
C LEU A 372 -35.69 12.92 -3.39
N TYR A 373 -36.36 14.07 -3.56
CA TYR A 373 -37.01 14.42 -4.83
C TYR A 373 -36.04 14.89 -5.93
N LYS A 374 -34.78 15.20 -5.59
CA LYS A 374 -33.78 15.61 -6.57
C LYS A 374 -33.06 14.37 -7.11
N LYS A 375 -33.12 14.14 -8.43
CA LYS A 375 -32.38 13.09 -9.18
C LYS A 375 -32.90 11.65 -9.02
N VAL A 376 -34.23 11.49 -9.04
CA VAL A 376 -34.89 10.18 -9.07
C VAL A 376 -35.34 9.85 -10.49
N TYR A 377 -35.18 8.60 -10.88
CA TYR A 377 -35.54 8.08 -12.20
C TYR A 377 -36.46 6.87 -12.04
N PHE A 378 -37.32 6.67 -13.02
CA PHE A 378 -38.27 5.55 -13.04
C PHE A 378 -37.68 4.35 -13.76
N CYS A 379 -37.70 3.19 -13.12
CA CYS A 379 -37.33 1.94 -13.77
C CYS A 379 -38.58 1.24 -14.34
N TYR A 380 -38.65 1.10 -15.67
CA TYR A 380 -39.77 0.44 -16.34
C TYR A 380 -39.90 -1.06 -16.06
N SER A 381 -38.85 -1.73 -15.55
CA SER A 381 -38.89 -3.18 -15.30
C SER A 381 -39.38 -3.56 -13.91
N CYS A 382 -39.19 -2.70 -12.90
CA CYS A 382 -39.65 -2.96 -11.53
C CYS A 382 -40.63 -1.92 -11.00
N GLU A 383 -41.01 -0.95 -11.85
CA GLU A 383 -41.99 0.10 -11.56
C GLU A 383 -41.65 0.94 -10.31
N LYS A 384 -40.35 1.04 -9.98
CA LYS A 384 -39.86 1.79 -8.82
C LYS A 384 -39.13 3.05 -9.23
N TYR A 385 -39.36 4.10 -8.45
CA TYR A 385 -38.57 5.33 -8.46
C TYR A 385 -37.29 5.13 -7.65
N LEU A 386 -36.15 5.27 -8.29
CA LEU A 386 -34.83 5.01 -7.71
C LEU A 386 -33.87 6.19 -7.96
N PRO A 387 -32.89 6.43 -7.09
CA PRO A 387 -31.90 7.48 -7.31
C PRO A 387 -31.02 7.15 -8.52
N SER A 388 -30.48 8.18 -9.18
CA SER A 388 -29.54 8.04 -10.31
C SER A 388 -28.41 7.02 -10.12
N THR A 389 -27.91 6.86 -8.89
CA THR A 389 -26.83 5.93 -8.53
C THR A 389 -27.18 4.45 -8.74
N GLU A 390 -28.47 4.12 -8.71
CA GLU A 390 -28.99 2.76 -8.90
C GLU A 390 -29.16 2.38 -10.38
N PHE A 391 -28.88 3.29 -11.30
CA PHE A 391 -28.91 3.03 -12.73
C PHE A 391 -27.48 2.87 -13.27
N PRO A 392 -27.22 1.84 -14.10
CA PRO A 392 -26.02 1.81 -14.91
C PRO A 392 -26.11 2.91 -15.96
N VAL A 393 -24.98 3.54 -16.24
CA VAL A 393 -24.83 4.57 -17.27
C VAL A 393 -23.98 3.90 -18.34
N ALA A 394 -24.65 3.21 -19.26
CA ALA A 394 -23.95 2.53 -20.34
C ALA A 394 -23.26 3.56 -21.25
N ALA A 395 -22.04 3.26 -21.68
CA ALA A 395 -21.25 4.19 -22.46
C ALA A 395 -21.81 4.49 -23.87
N ASN A 396 -22.83 3.74 -24.31
CA ASN A 396 -23.50 3.89 -25.60
C ASN A 396 -24.96 4.38 -25.50
N SER A 397 -25.55 4.44 -24.30
CA SER A 397 -26.97 4.76 -24.13
C SER A 397 -27.18 6.25 -23.88
N ARG A 398 -28.18 6.84 -24.54
CA ARG A 398 -28.64 8.21 -24.30
C ARG A 398 -29.78 8.30 -23.29
N THR A 399 -30.35 7.15 -22.91
CA THR A 399 -31.51 7.05 -22.03
C THR A 399 -31.18 6.27 -20.77
N VAL A 400 -31.81 6.66 -19.65
CA VAL A 400 -31.73 5.91 -18.40
C VAL A 400 -32.47 4.59 -18.60
N GLY A 401 -31.72 3.49 -18.54
CA GLY A 401 -32.23 2.15 -18.78
C GLY A 401 -32.85 1.49 -17.54
N ARG A 402 -32.69 0.18 -17.46
CA ARG A 402 -33.12 -0.64 -16.32
C ARG A 402 -32.22 -0.38 -15.10
N CYS A 403 -32.77 -0.47 -13.89
CA CYS A 403 -31.95 -0.34 -12.68
C CYS A 403 -31.00 -1.53 -12.51
N ARG A 404 -29.91 -1.35 -11.74
CA ARG A 404 -28.88 -2.38 -11.48
C ARG A 404 -29.47 -3.68 -10.97
N SER A 405 -30.49 -3.62 -10.11
CA SER A 405 -31.16 -4.82 -9.60
C SER A 405 -31.85 -5.60 -10.72
N CYS A 406 -32.55 -4.91 -11.62
CA CYS A 406 -33.21 -5.56 -12.76
C CYS A 406 -32.20 -6.10 -13.77
N CYS A 407 -31.12 -5.36 -14.07
CA CYS A 407 -30.07 -5.86 -14.95
C CYS A 407 -29.43 -7.14 -14.41
N ARG A 408 -29.17 -7.20 -13.10
CA ARG A 408 -28.61 -8.40 -12.47
C ARG A 408 -29.58 -9.58 -12.50
N LEU A 409 -30.86 -9.36 -12.20
CA LEU A 409 -31.87 -10.41 -12.29
C LEU A 409 -32.03 -10.92 -13.73
N ASP A 410 -31.97 -10.03 -14.72
CA ASP A 410 -32.00 -10.40 -16.14
C ASP A 410 -30.78 -11.24 -16.53
N ASN A 411 -29.59 -10.90 -16.03
CA ASN A 411 -28.39 -11.72 -16.22
C ASN A 411 -28.52 -13.09 -15.55
N GLU A 412 -28.90 -13.16 -14.27
CA GLU A 412 -29.13 -14.42 -13.55
C GLU A 412 -30.14 -15.32 -14.28
N ALA A 413 -31.16 -14.73 -14.91
CA ALA A 413 -32.22 -15.47 -15.60
C ALA A 413 -31.91 -15.85 -17.05
N ARG A 414 -31.10 -15.06 -17.78
CA ARG A 414 -30.93 -15.22 -19.24
C ARG A 414 -29.50 -15.58 -19.65
N GLN A 415 -28.54 -14.68 -19.41
CA GLN A 415 -27.20 -14.81 -19.99
C GLN A 415 -26.20 -15.49 -19.06
N ARG A 416 -26.40 -15.36 -17.74
CA ARG A 416 -25.57 -15.90 -16.66
C ARG A 416 -24.09 -15.63 -16.89
N GLU A 417 -23.78 -14.40 -17.28
CA GLU A 417 -22.40 -13.95 -17.51
C GLU A 417 -21.72 -13.64 -16.17
N ALA A 418 -20.46 -14.07 -16.02
CA ALA A 418 -19.64 -13.76 -14.86
C ALA A 418 -18.76 -12.52 -15.10
N TYR A 419 -19.01 -11.46 -14.33
CA TYR A 419 -18.27 -10.20 -14.47
C TYR A 419 -17.02 -10.09 -13.59
N LEU A 420 -16.77 -11.07 -12.71
CA LEU A 420 -15.71 -11.00 -11.70
C LEU A 420 -14.33 -10.69 -12.32
N LYS A 421 -13.98 -11.38 -13.41
CA LYS A 421 -12.67 -11.23 -14.08
C LYS A 421 -12.51 -9.83 -14.66
N TYR A 422 -13.53 -9.33 -15.36
CA TYR A 422 -13.55 -7.98 -15.92
C TYR A 422 -13.52 -6.89 -14.84
N ARG A 423 -14.15 -7.17 -13.70
CA ARG A 423 -14.13 -6.29 -12.54
C ARG A 423 -12.74 -6.16 -11.95
N LEU A 424 -12.00 -7.26 -11.78
CA LEU A 424 -10.63 -7.23 -11.26
C LEU A 424 -9.72 -6.38 -12.16
N ILE A 425 -9.80 -6.57 -13.48
CA ILE A 425 -9.03 -5.78 -14.45
C ILE A 425 -9.40 -4.29 -14.36
N LEU A 426 -10.70 -3.97 -14.23
CA LEU A 426 -11.15 -2.57 -14.09
C LEU A 426 -10.72 -1.94 -12.76
N GLU A 427 -10.74 -2.70 -11.66
CA GLU A 427 -10.28 -2.22 -10.35
C GLU A 427 -8.78 -1.97 -10.35
N ASP A 428 -7.99 -2.85 -10.96
CA ASP A 428 -6.54 -2.67 -11.08
C ASP A 428 -6.20 -1.50 -12.00
N LEU A 429 -6.94 -1.33 -13.11
CA LEU A 429 -6.83 -0.16 -13.98
C LEU A 429 -7.17 1.15 -13.25
N ARG A 430 -8.23 1.17 -12.42
CA ARG A 430 -8.60 2.36 -11.64
C ARG A 430 -7.54 2.72 -10.60
N LYS A 431 -6.90 1.72 -9.99
CA LYS A 431 -5.81 1.94 -9.04
C LYS A 431 -4.59 2.51 -9.75
N SER A 432 -4.16 1.90 -10.85
CA SER A 432 -3.00 2.37 -11.60
C SER A 432 -3.19 3.79 -12.12
N GLU A 433 -4.42 4.15 -12.52
CA GLU A 433 -4.73 5.50 -12.98
C GLU A 433 -4.75 6.56 -11.87
N LEU A 434 -5.13 6.18 -10.65
CA LEU A 434 -5.02 7.07 -9.48
C LEU A 434 -3.56 7.39 -9.12
N ASP A 435 -2.63 6.48 -9.41
CA ASP A 435 -1.20 6.67 -9.10
C ASP A 435 -0.54 7.74 -9.97
N TYR A 436 -1.06 8.00 -11.18
CA TYR A 436 -0.52 9.04 -12.08
C TYR A 436 -0.82 10.48 -11.62
N GLN A 437 -1.82 10.70 -10.75
CA GLN A 437 -2.24 12.03 -10.26
C GLN A 437 -2.60 13.06 -11.36
N ASP A 438 -2.90 12.60 -12.59
CA ASP A 438 -3.22 13.44 -13.76
C ASP A 438 -4.70 13.89 -13.82
N ASP A 439 -5.49 13.70 -12.76
CA ASP A 439 -6.95 13.91 -12.74
C ASP A 439 -7.70 13.17 -13.88
N SER A 440 -7.26 11.97 -14.25
CA SER A 440 -7.91 11.17 -15.30
C SER A 440 -9.32 10.73 -14.87
N LYS A 441 -10.33 11.10 -15.66
CA LYS A 441 -11.76 10.88 -15.31
C LYS A 441 -12.43 9.83 -16.17
N ILE A 442 -11.88 9.56 -17.36
CA ILE A 442 -12.47 8.66 -18.35
C ILE A 442 -12.62 7.23 -17.79
N VAL A 443 -11.63 6.75 -17.03
CA VAL A 443 -11.60 5.40 -16.45
C VAL A 443 -12.80 5.14 -15.53
N PHE A 444 -13.25 6.18 -14.82
CA PHE A 444 -14.37 6.08 -13.87
C PHE A 444 -15.75 6.12 -14.54
N LEU A 445 -15.81 6.54 -15.81
CA LEU A 445 -17.03 6.48 -16.63
C LEU A 445 -17.31 5.08 -17.15
N VAL A 446 -16.25 4.27 -17.37
CA VAL A 446 -16.37 2.91 -17.91
C VAL A 446 -17.00 1.97 -16.88
N GLN A 447 -18.03 1.23 -17.29
CA GLN A 447 -18.74 0.25 -16.46
C GLN A 447 -18.29 -1.19 -16.73
N LEU A 448 -18.80 -2.16 -15.98
CA LEU A 448 -18.43 -3.57 -16.13
C LEU A 448 -18.78 -4.16 -17.51
N PRO A 449 -19.99 -3.93 -18.08
CA PRO A 449 -20.31 -4.42 -19.43
C PRO A 449 -19.44 -3.76 -20.51
N ASP A 450 -19.07 -2.50 -20.31
CA ASP A 450 -18.17 -1.78 -21.22
C ASP A 450 -16.77 -2.42 -21.24
N MET A 451 -16.26 -2.84 -20.07
CA MET A 451 -14.99 -3.54 -19.97
C MET A 451 -15.03 -4.94 -20.57
N GLN A 452 -16.12 -5.68 -20.37
CA GLN A 452 -16.32 -6.96 -21.02
C GLN A 452 -16.27 -6.79 -22.54
N TYR A 453 -17.03 -5.85 -23.10
CA TYR A 453 -17.04 -5.57 -24.54
C TYR A 453 -15.64 -5.19 -25.06
N LEU A 454 -14.92 -4.36 -24.31
CA LEU A 454 -13.55 -3.99 -24.67
C LEU A 454 -12.66 -5.24 -24.74
N ILE A 455 -12.72 -6.13 -23.75
CA ILE A 455 -11.87 -7.33 -23.71
C ILE A 455 -12.29 -8.37 -24.75
N GLU A 456 -13.57 -8.70 -24.83
CA GLU A 456 -14.09 -9.76 -25.70
C GLU A 456 -14.14 -9.34 -27.17
N ASN A 457 -14.71 -8.17 -27.49
CA ASN A 457 -15.00 -7.80 -28.88
C ASN A 457 -13.87 -7.00 -29.53
N ILE A 458 -13.10 -6.22 -28.77
CA ILE A 458 -12.01 -5.38 -29.32
C ILE A 458 -10.67 -6.11 -29.19
N TRP A 459 -10.42 -6.75 -28.05
CA TRP A 459 -9.16 -7.45 -27.78
C TRP A 459 -9.21 -8.97 -27.96
N ASN A 460 -10.38 -9.57 -28.19
CA ASN A 460 -10.57 -11.02 -28.38
C ASN A 460 -10.05 -11.87 -27.19
N CYS A 461 -10.13 -11.34 -25.96
CA CYS A 461 -9.63 -11.98 -24.74
C CYS A 461 -8.15 -12.39 -24.80
N GLN A 462 -7.32 -11.69 -25.58
CA GLN A 462 -5.91 -12.02 -25.77
C GLN A 462 -4.99 -10.82 -25.53
N SER A 463 -3.81 -11.09 -24.96
CA SER A 463 -2.74 -10.09 -24.90
C SER A 463 -2.33 -9.67 -26.32
N ALA A 464 -1.95 -8.41 -26.47
CA ALA A 464 -1.57 -7.87 -27.77
C ALA A 464 -0.25 -8.47 -28.30
N LEU A 465 0.67 -8.85 -27.42
CA LEU A 465 2.02 -9.29 -27.76
C LEU A 465 2.14 -10.83 -27.76
N SER A 466 1.93 -11.49 -26.62
CA SER A 466 2.03 -12.96 -26.51
C SER A 466 0.79 -13.74 -26.99
N ALA A 467 -0.32 -13.08 -27.28
CA ALA A 467 -1.62 -13.71 -27.54
C ALA A 467 -2.10 -14.67 -26.41
N SER A 468 -1.64 -14.42 -25.18
CA SER A 468 -2.08 -15.16 -23.98
C SER A 468 -3.55 -14.88 -23.70
N SER A 469 -4.32 -15.94 -23.42
CA SER A 469 -5.76 -15.88 -23.12
C SER A 469 -6.10 -15.97 -21.64
N ASP A 470 -5.10 -15.95 -20.75
CA ASP A 470 -5.32 -16.02 -19.31
C ASP A 470 -5.81 -14.67 -18.75
N LEU A 471 -7.13 -14.52 -18.63
CA LEU A 471 -7.78 -13.31 -18.10
C LEU A 471 -7.27 -12.86 -16.72
N TYR A 472 -6.66 -13.73 -15.91
CA TYR A 472 -6.11 -13.35 -14.61
C TYR A 472 -4.74 -12.68 -14.66
N ASP A 473 -4.02 -12.89 -15.75
CA ASP A 473 -2.71 -12.29 -15.99
C ASP A 473 -2.82 -11.05 -16.89
N LEU A 474 -3.97 -10.86 -17.54
CA LEU A 474 -4.21 -9.72 -18.41
C LEU A 474 -4.50 -8.44 -17.62
N VAL A 475 -3.86 -7.35 -18.03
CA VAL A 475 -3.99 -6.00 -17.47
C VAL A 475 -4.14 -5.00 -18.61
N MET A 476 -4.95 -3.97 -18.40
CA MET A 476 -5.04 -2.84 -19.30
C MET A 476 -4.13 -1.70 -18.87
N VAL A 477 -3.39 -1.15 -19.83
CA VAL A 477 -2.46 -0.04 -19.60
C VAL A 477 -2.66 1.02 -20.68
N ARG A 478 -2.25 2.26 -20.40
CA ARG A 478 -2.14 3.33 -21.40
C ARG A 478 -1.29 2.86 -22.58
N TRP A 479 -1.82 3.03 -23.80
CA TRP A 479 -1.01 2.78 -25.00
C TRP A 479 0.10 3.83 -25.11
N ASP A 480 -0.29 5.11 -25.13
CA ASP A 480 0.59 6.25 -24.99
C ASP A 480 0.50 6.85 -23.58
N LYS A 481 1.65 6.97 -22.92
CA LYS A 481 1.77 7.47 -21.54
C LYS A 481 1.45 8.96 -21.42
N GLN A 482 1.66 9.73 -22.49
CA GLN A 482 1.46 11.18 -22.47
C GLN A 482 -0.02 11.57 -22.37
N HIS A 483 -0.90 10.67 -22.78
CA HIS A 483 -2.34 10.88 -22.80
C HIS A 483 -3.01 10.08 -21.68
N GLU A 484 -4.11 10.60 -21.13
CA GLU A 484 -4.89 9.85 -20.14
C GLU A 484 -5.40 8.53 -20.71
N TRP A 485 -5.66 7.57 -19.82
CA TRP A 485 -6.26 6.31 -20.27
C TRP A 485 -7.65 6.55 -20.84
N SER A 486 -7.91 5.92 -21.98
CA SER A 486 -9.22 5.87 -22.59
C SER A 486 -9.37 4.56 -23.36
N PRO A 487 -10.61 4.13 -23.70
CA PRO A 487 -10.82 2.93 -24.50
C PRO A 487 -10.10 2.95 -25.87
N TRP A 488 -9.74 4.13 -26.38
CA TRP A 488 -8.96 4.34 -27.62
C TRP A 488 -7.50 4.75 -27.37
N ASN A 489 -7.03 4.73 -26.11
CA ASN A 489 -5.62 4.87 -25.71
C ASN A 489 -5.27 3.75 -24.72
N THR A 490 -5.60 2.51 -25.07
CA THR A 490 -5.43 1.35 -24.19
C THR A 490 -4.73 0.21 -24.92
N ILE A 491 -4.01 -0.61 -24.19
CA ILE A 491 -3.49 -1.90 -24.66
C ILE A 491 -3.75 -2.98 -23.60
N LEU A 492 -4.13 -4.17 -24.06
CA LEU A 492 -4.32 -5.35 -23.20
C LEU A 492 -3.05 -6.20 -23.27
N LEU A 493 -2.38 -6.39 -22.14
CA LEU A 493 -1.07 -7.06 -22.02
C LEU A 493 -1.06 -8.01 -20.82
N THR A 494 -0.12 -8.94 -20.76
CA THR A 494 0.17 -9.64 -19.49
C THR A 494 0.84 -8.68 -18.49
N LYS A 495 0.87 -9.01 -17.19
CA LYS A 495 1.53 -8.17 -16.17
C LYS A 495 2.99 -7.86 -16.50
N GLU A 496 3.73 -8.86 -16.98
CA GLU A 496 5.14 -8.72 -17.37
C GLU A 496 5.31 -7.85 -18.62
N GLU A 497 4.44 -8.04 -19.61
CA GLU A 497 4.41 -7.23 -20.82
C GLU A 497 4.05 -5.78 -20.51
N ALA A 498 3.10 -5.56 -19.61
CA ALA A 498 2.72 -4.25 -19.11
C ALA A 498 3.91 -3.53 -18.45
N ASP A 499 4.64 -4.21 -17.56
CA ASP A 499 5.84 -3.65 -16.92
C ASP A 499 6.95 -3.34 -17.92
N ALA A 500 7.10 -4.14 -18.97
CA ALA A 500 8.04 -3.88 -20.06
C ALA A 500 7.60 -2.67 -20.89
N HIS A 501 6.32 -2.61 -21.29
CA HIS A 501 5.72 -1.50 -22.04
C HIS A 501 5.82 -0.18 -21.28
N LEU A 502 5.59 -0.21 -19.97
CA LEU A 502 5.72 0.94 -19.08
C LEU A 502 7.16 1.42 -18.90
N LYS A 503 8.19 0.68 -19.34
CA LYS A 503 9.59 1.15 -19.34
C LYS A 503 9.99 1.80 -20.66
N LEU A 504 9.18 1.69 -21.71
CA LEU A 504 9.49 2.23 -23.04
C LEU A 504 9.33 3.74 -23.08
N CYS A 505 10.28 4.46 -23.70
CA CYS A 505 10.19 5.91 -23.89
C CYS A 505 9.51 6.28 -25.21
N ASP A 506 9.85 5.58 -26.32
CA ASP A 506 9.36 5.88 -27.67
C ASP A 506 8.66 4.65 -28.27
N LEU A 507 7.34 4.74 -28.49
CA LEU A 507 6.54 3.66 -29.07
C LEU A 507 6.90 3.38 -30.54
N GLN A 508 7.11 4.44 -31.33
CA GLN A 508 7.39 4.36 -32.77
C GLN A 508 8.74 3.71 -33.09
N LYS A 509 9.69 3.75 -32.15
CA LYS A 509 11.01 3.11 -32.30
C LYS A 509 11.01 1.66 -31.81
N THR A 510 10.12 1.33 -30.89
CA THR A 510 10.12 0.02 -30.23
C THR A 510 9.20 -0.97 -30.94
N TYR A 511 8.01 -0.53 -31.37
CA TYR A 511 7.05 -1.38 -32.07
C TYR A 511 7.15 -1.22 -33.58
N GLU A 512 6.99 -2.33 -34.30
CA GLU A 512 6.98 -2.32 -35.77
C GLU A 512 5.69 -1.64 -36.31
N ALA A 513 5.81 -0.97 -37.45
CA ALA A 513 4.70 -0.24 -38.07
C ALA A 513 3.41 -1.08 -38.30
N PRO A 514 3.47 -2.36 -38.73
CA PRO A 514 2.27 -3.18 -38.87
C PRO A 514 1.52 -3.40 -37.55
N PHE A 515 2.25 -3.50 -36.44
CA PHE A 515 1.68 -3.66 -35.11
C PHE A 515 0.98 -2.38 -34.65
N ILE A 516 1.62 -1.22 -34.86
CA ILE A 516 1.03 0.09 -34.55
C ILE A 516 -0.28 0.27 -35.32
N TYR A 517 -0.28 -0.02 -36.63
CA TYR A 517 -1.48 0.07 -37.45
C TYR A 517 -2.61 -0.85 -36.95
N LYS A 518 -2.29 -2.07 -36.50
CA LYS A 518 -3.25 -2.98 -35.87
C LYS A 518 -3.82 -2.39 -34.56
N MET A 519 -3.01 -1.72 -33.76
CA MET A 519 -3.47 -1.04 -32.54
C MET A 519 -4.40 0.12 -32.87
N GLU A 520 -4.04 0.96 -33.85
CA GLU A 520 -4.88 2.07 -34.31
C GLU A 520 -6.25 1.58 -34.79
N GLN A 521 -6.32 0.48 -35.54
CA GLN A 521 -7.59 -0.12 -35.96
C GLN A 521 -8.46 -0.53 -34.77
N LYS A 522 -7.87 -1.13 -33.72
CA LYS A 522 -8.59 -1.48 -32.49
C LYS A 522 -9.07 -0.23 -31.76
N HIS A 523 -8.24 0.81 -31.67
CA HIS A 523 -8.61 2.09 -31.05
C HIS A 523 -9.73 2.80 -31.81
N ILE A 524 -9.74 2.75 -33.15
CA ILE A 524 -10.83 3.29 -33.96
C ILE A 524 -12.15 2.56 -33.67
N ARG A 525 -12.12 1.22 -33.59
CA ARG A 525 -13.30 0.42 -33.19
C ARG A 525 -13.79 0.80 -31.80
N ALA A 526 -12.88 0.96 -30.85
CA ALA A 526 -13.21 1.41 -29.50
C ALA A 526 -13.84 2.81 -29.50
N LYS A 527 -13.25 3.77 -30.23
CA LYS A 527 -13.76 5.14 -30.33
C LYS A 527 -15.17 5.22 -30.89
N ASN A 528 -15.50 4.36 -31.85
CA ASN A 528 -16.85 4.28 -32.42
C ASN A 528 -17.88 3.75 -31.41
N TYR A 529 -17.54 2.71 -30.65
CA TYR A 529 -18.44 2.15 -29.63
C TYR A 529 -18.60 3.11 -28.44
N PHE A 530 -17.51 3.73 -27.98
CA PHE A 530 -17.45 4.61 -26.81
C PHE A 530 -17.65 6.10 -27.12
N ALA A 531 -18.33 6.43 -28.22
CA ALA A 531 -18.44 7.80 -28.72
C ALA A 531 -19.10 8.81 -27.75
N GLN A 532 -19.87 8.35 -26.75
CA GLN A 532 -20.49 9.24 -25.76
C GLN A 532 -19.56 9.59 -24.59
N ILE A 533 -18.52 8.80 -24.32
CA ILE A 533 -17.60 9.02 -23.19
C ILE A 533 -16.89 10.39 -23.27
N PRO A 534 -16.34 10.83 -24.42
CA PRO A 534 -15.75 12.17 -24.53
C PRO A 534 -16.73 13.29 -24.20
N VAL A 535 -17.98 13.15 -24.64
CA VAL A 535 -19.04 14.13 -24.39
C VAL A 535 -19.31 14.22 -22.89
N MET A 536 -19.48 13.07 -22.22
CA MET A 536 -19.67 13.01 -20.77
C MET A 536 -18.48 13.55 -19.98
N SER A 537 -17.25 13.24 -20.39
CA SER A 537 -16.03 13.72 -19.76
C SER A 537 -15.95 15.25 -19.76
N SER A 538 -16.31 15.90 -20.88
CA SER A 538 -16.32 17.36 -20.98
C SER A 538 -17.22 18.05 -19.94
N PHE A 539 -18.36 17.44 -19.57
CA PHE A 539 -19.23 17.94 -18.51
C PHE A 539 -18.62 17.78 -17.11
N LEU A 540 -17.84 16.72 -16.87
CA LEU A 540 -17.14 16.51 -15.60
C LEU A 540 -15.99 17.49 -15.40
N HIS A 541 -15.26 17.86 -16.46
CA HIS A 541 -14.23 18.90 -16.37
C HIS A 541 -14.84 20.29 -16.15
N ARG A 542 -15.97 20.61 -16.81
CA ARG A 542 -16.66 21.89 -16.65
C ARG A 542 -17.24 22.12 -15.25
N SER A 543 -17.77 21.05 -14.63
CA SER A 543 -18.36 21.11 -13.29
C SER A 543 -17.31 21.35 -12.19
N ASN A 544 -16.09 20.82 -12.35
CA ASN A 544 -14.99 21.07 -11.40
C ASN A 544 -14.49 22.52 -11.45
N ASN A 545 -14.42 23.13 -12.64
CA ASN A 545 -14.00 24.53 -12.77
C ASN A 545 -14.99 25.47 -12.06
N GLN A 546 -16.29 25.22 -12.17
CA GLN A 546 -17.32 25.99 -11.45
C GLN A 546 -17.34 25.73 -9.93
N ALA A 547 -16.97 24.53 -9.49
CA ALA A 547 -16.86 24.22 -8.06
C ALA A 547 -15.63 24.88 -7.42
N ASN A 548 -14.50 24.90 -8.13
CA ASN A 548 -13.27 25.58 -7.68
C ASN A 548 -13.43 27.11 -7.70
N GLU A 549 -14.10 27.71 -8.69
CA GLU A 549 -14.38 29.16 -8.69
C GLU A 549 -15.26 29.62 -7.52
N ASN A 550 -16.12 28.74 -7.00
CA ASN A 550 -16.98 29.02 -5.84
C ASN A 550 -16.31 28.73 -4.49
N SER A 551 -15.15 28.06 -4.45
CA SER A 551 -14.38 27.89 -3.20
C SER A 551 -13.39 29.03 -2.94
N TYR A 552 -13.17 29.91 -3.92
CA TYR A 552 -12.35 31.12 -3.82
C TYR A 552 -13.18 32.41 -3.64
N LYS A 553 -14.49 32.28 -3.40
CA LYS A 553 -15.39 33.35 -2.94
C LYS A 553 -15.94 32.96 -1.57
#